data_AF-A0A367W3P9-F1
#
_entry.id   AF-A0A367W3P9-F1
#
_cell.length_a   1.000
_cell.length_b   1.000
_cell.length_c   1.000
_cell.angle_alpha   90.00
_cell.angle_beta   90.00
_cell.angle_gamma   90.00
#
_symmetry.space_group_name_H-M   'P 1'
#
loop_
_entity.id
_entity.type
_entity.pdbx_description
1 polymer ?
#
loop_
_entity_poly.entity_id
_entity_poly.type
_entity_poly.pdbx_seq_one_letter_code
_entity_poly.pdbx_strand_id
1 'polypeptide(L)'
;MPIASCSLPGAGVDSAGDLKLFYAPFSLETPPPYWTVNQRPNSHRQSPEDTPLQWQDKDERIALALRPDLGTFEIGRRTNVIVLASPYLSFDWQFNSHAQPGDVELELGFRKQGQNSWTEGDLGLGKPSIDQLVRIPIGQRSVQYGQWQREYFDLSTLYRRYWPDTPNDQVRLVWIGVVPGRDHQPPVSGITYLTHILLSR
;
A
#
# COMPACT_ATOMS: atom_id res chain seq x y z
N MET A 1 -3.28 -24.60 25.97
CA MET A 1 -3.82 -23.31 25.49
C MET A 1 -3.12 -22.99 24.18
N PRO A 2 -3.78 -23.06 23.02
CA PRO A 2 -3.15 -22.66 21.77
C PRO A 2 -3.12 -21.13 21.69
N ILE A 3 -1.97 -20.59 21.28
CA ILE A 3 -1.77 -19.18 20.99
C ILE A 3 -2.60 -18.88 19.74
N ALA A 4 -3.69 -18.10 19.89
CA ALA A 4 -4.48 -17.63 18.77
C ALA A 4 -3.64 -16.62 17.97
N SER A 5 -2.93 -17.14 16.97
CA SER A 5 -2.43 -16.34 15.85
C SER A 5 -3.63 -15.67 15.19
N CYS A 6 -3.79 -14.35 15.41
CA CYS A 6 -4.67 -13.51 14.59
C CYS A 6 -4.12 -13.50 13.16
N SER A 7 -4.50 -14.48 12.35
CA SER A 7 -4.26 -14.46 10.91
C SER A 7 -5.28 -13.53 10.27
N LEU A 8 -4.79 -12.51 9.55
CA LEU A 8 -5.62 -11.73 8.62
C LEU A 8 -6.26 -12.71 7.61
N PRO A 9 -7.60 -12.75 7.47
CA PRO A 9 -8.20 -13.61 6.47
C PRO A 9 -7.71 -13.20 5.07
N GLY A 10 -7.16 -14.16 4.33
CA GLY A 10 -6.60 -13.95 2.99
C GLY A 10 -5.23 -13.26 2.92
N ALA A 11 -4.56 -12.96 4.05
CA ALA A 11 -3.14 -12.59 3.99
C ALA A 11 -2.29 -13.87 3.88
N GLY A 12 -1.79 -14.14 2.68
CA GLY A 12 -0.81 -15.20 2.46
C GLY A 12 0.49 -14.85 3.17
N VAL A 13 1.09 -15.84 3.82
CA VAL A 13 2.50 -15.81 4.21
C VAL A 13 3.28 -16.29 2.99
N ASP A 14 4.36 -15.60 2.60
CA ASP A 14 5.23 -16.10 1.54
C ASP A 14 6.15 -17.23 2.02
N SER A 15 6.96 -17.80 1.13
CA SER A 15 7.88 -18.88 1.49
C SER A 15 8.96 -18.48 2.50
N ALA A 16 9.17 -17.18 2.72
CA ALA A 16 10.13 -16.64 3.67
C ALA A 16 9.49 -16.31 5.04
N GLY A 17 8.17 -16.39 5.17
CA GLY A 17 7.47 -16.03 6.40
C GLY A 17 6.90 -14.61 6.40
N ASP A 18 7.01 -13.88 5.29
CA ASP A 18 6.57 -12.49 5.20
C ASP A 18 5.08 -12.38 4.96
N LEU A 19 4.45 -11.40 5.61
CA LEU A 19 3.01 -11.16 5.48
C LEU A 19 2.72 -10.34 4.23
N LYS A 20 1.97 -10.90 3.28
CA LYS A 20 1.53 -10.19 2.07
C LYS A 20 0.43 -9.19 2.41
N LEU A 21 0.79 -7.91 2.43
CA LEU A 21 -0.11 -6.80 2.70
C LEU A 21 -0.83 -6.33 1.43
N PHE A 22 -0.11 -6.28 0.31
CA PHE A 22 -0.63 -6.00 -1.02
C PHE A 22 -0.18 -7.07 -2.00
N TYR A 23 -1.10 -7.65 -2.78
CA TYR A 23 -0.81 -8.72 -3.74
C TYR A 23 -1.70 -8.63 -4.98
N ALA A 24 -1.18 -9.17 -6.07
CA ALA A 24 -1.80 -9.16 -7.40
C ALA A 24 -2.16 -10.58 -7.88
N PRO A 25 -2.98 -10.71 -8.94
CA PRO A 25 -4.03 -9.78 -9.34
C PRO A 25 -5.36 -10.13 -8.64
N PHE A 26 -6.28 -9.15 -8.60
CA PHE A 26 -7.69 -9.35 -8.22
C PHE A 26 -8.58 -8.36 -8.99
N SER A 27 -9.89 -8.57 -9.00
CA SER A 27 -10.83 -7.66 -9.69
C SER A 27 -10.80 -6.25 -9.08
N LEU A 28 -10.47 -5.24 -9.86
CA LEU A 28 -10.48 -3.83 -9.40
C LEU A 28 -11.91 -3.26 -9.29
N GLU A 29 -12.88 -3.87 -9.97
CA GLU A 29 -14.31 -3.48 -9.91
C GLU A 29 -15.04 -4.14 -8.75
N THR A 30 -14.67 -5.39 -8.47
CA THR A 30 -15.25 -6.22 -7.39
C THR A 30 -14.12 -6.73 -6.50
N PRO A 31 -13.49 -5.84 -5.72
CA PRO A 31 -12.33 -6.20 -4.93
C PRO A 31 -12.68 -7.22 -3.83
N PRO A 32 -11.73 -8.07 -3.42
CA PRO A 32 -11.94 -9.00 -2.32
C PRO A 32 -12.31 -8.28 -1.01
N PRO A 33 -12.81 -9.00 0.01
CA PRO A 33 -13.05 -8.42 1.33
C PRO A 33 -11.84 -7.64 1.86
N TYR A 34 -12.14 -6.59 2.62
CA TYR A 34 -11.16 -5.70 3.28
C TYR A 34 -10.32 -4.82 2.34
N TRP A 35 -10.47 -4.98 1.03
CA TRP A 35 -9.93 -4.07 0.04
C TRP A 35 -10.91 -2.94 -0.26
N THR A 36 -10.35 -1.76 -0.51
CA THR A 36 -11.05 -0.62 -1.09
C THR A 36 -10.34 -0.28 -2.39
N VAL A 37 -11.11 -0.15 -3.46
CA VAL A 37 -10.63 0.36 -4.74
C VAL A 37 -11.59 1.48 -5.14
N ASN A 38 -11.07 2.70 -5.15
CA ASN A 38 -11.76 3.88 -5.65
C ASN A 38 -10.92 4.41 -6.80
N GLN A 39 -11.49 4.56 -7.98
CA GLN A 39 -10.83 5.26 -9.09
C GLN A 39 -11.84 6.09 -9.85
N ARG A 40 -11.42 7.28 -10.27
CA ARG A 40 -12.23 8.20 -11.08
C ARG A 40 -11.39 8.67 -12.25
N PRO A 41 -11.58 8.08 -13.44
CA PRO A 41 -10.93 8.52 -14.66
C PRO A 41 -11.32 9.96 -15.03
N ASN A 42 -10.39 10.68 -15.64
CA ASN A 42 -10.63 12.01 -16.19
C ASN A 42 -11.47 11.90 -17.47
N SER A 43 -12.60 12.59 -17.50
CA SER A 43 -13.59 12.53 -18.59
C SER A 43 -13.09 13.06 -19.95
N HIS A 44 -11.90 13.64 -20.01
CA HIS A 44 -11.31 14.27 -21.19
C HIS A 44 -10.32 13.38 -21.98
N ARG A 45 -10.10 12.12 -21.55
CA ARG A 45 -9.16 11.20 -22.22
C ARG A 45 -9.84 10.39 -23.33
N GLN A 46 -9.05 10.04 -24.34
CA GLN A 46 -9.51 9.55 -25.65
C GLN A 46 -9.91 8.06 -25.68
N SER A 47 -9.49 7.24 -24.70
CA SER A 47 -9.82 5.81 -24.65
C SER A 47 -10.54 5.44 -23.34
N PRO A 48 -11.69 4.74 -23.41
CA PRO A 48 -12.39 4.24 -22.22
C PRO A 48 -11.63 3.12 -21.47
N GLU A 49 -10.59 2.55 -22.07
CA GLU A 49 -9.76 1.50 -21.46
C GLU A 49 -8.63 2.06 -20.57
N ASP A 50 -8.34 3.37 -20.67
CA ASP A 50 -7.28 4.01 -19.90
C ASP A 50 -7.79 4.40 -18.51
N THR A 51 -7.70 3.46 -17.57
CA THR A 51 -8.04 3.69 -16.16
C THR A 51 -6.82 4.08 -15.32
N PRO A 52 -7.00 4.87 -14.25
CA PRO A 52 -5.92 5.23 -13.32
C PRO A 52 -5.25 4.02 -12.66
N LEU A 53 -6.00 2.93 -12.46
CA LEU A 53 -5.51 1.66 -11.92
C LEU A 53 -5.75 0.53 -12.90
N GLN A 54 -4.72 -0.26 -13.19
CA GLN A 54 -4.85 -1.45 -14.05
C GLN A 54 -3.81 -2.50 -13.71
N TRP A 55 -4.21 -3.78 -13.65
CA TRP A 55 -3.24 -4.88 -13.62
C TRP A 55 -2.63 -5.11 -14.99
N GLN A 56 -1.31 -5.23 -15.07
CA GLN A 56 -0.57 -5.49 -16.30
C GLN A 56 0.52 -6.51 -16.06
N ASP A 57 0.84 -7.30 -17.09
CA ASP A 57 2.11 -8.01 -17.16
C ASP A 57 3.19 -7.01 -17.58
N LYS A 58 4.16 -6.76 -16.70
CA LYS A 58 5.32 -5.89 -16.95
C LYS A 58 6.60 -6.66 -16.66
N ASP A 59 7.34 -6.97 -17.72
CA ASP A 59 8.60 -7.72 -17.65
C ASP A 59 8.42 -9.08 -16.93
N GLU A 60 7.38 -9.83 -17.30
CA GLU A 60 7.01 -11.14 -16.74
C GLU A 60 6.54 -11.08 -15.27
N ARG A 61 6.19 -9.87 -14.79
CA ARG A 61 5.67 -9.64 -13.45
C ARG A 61 4.28 -9.02 -13.54
N ILE A 62 3.31 -9.64 -12.88
CA ILE A 62 2.00 -9.01 -12.70
C ILE A 62 2.17 -7.82 -11.74
N ALA A 63 1.90 -6.62 -12.26
CA ALA A 63 2.06 -5.36 -11.56
C ALA A 63 0.80 -4.50 -11.68
N LEU A 64 0.52 -3.73 -10.63
CA LEU A 64 -0.46 -2.65 -10.69
C LEU A 64 0.20 -1.45 -11.37
N ALA A 65 -0.32 -1.06 -12.53
CA ALA A 65 -0.02 0.20 -13.18
C ALA A 65 -0.83 1.31 -12.50
N LEU A 66 -0.13 2.31 -11.97
CA LEU A 66 -0.65 3.48 -11.27
C LEU A 66 -0.41 4.71 -12.16
N ARG A 67 -1.49 5.37 -12.58
CA ARG A 67 -1.47 6.43 -13.59
C ARG A 67 -2.18 7.68 -13.06
N PRO A 68 -1.50 8.49 -12.24
CA PRO A 68 -2.10 9.65 -11.60
C PRO A 68 -2.52 10.75 -12.60
N ASP A 69 -1.98 10.73 -13.82
CA ASP A 69 -2.36 11.64 -14.90
C ASP A 69 -3.74 11.32 -15.51
N LEU A 70 -4.20 10.07 -15.36
CA LEU A 70 -5.50 9.60 -15.88
C LEU A 70 -6.66 9.88 -14.94
N GLY A 71 -6.43 10.32 -13.70
CA GLY A 71 -7.49 10.62 -12.75
C GLY A 71 -7.08 10.39 -11.31
N THR A 72 -8.06 10.34 -10.41
CA THR A 72 -7.81 10.08 -8.99
C THR A 72 -8.00 8.60 -8.68
N PHE A 73 -7.26 8.10 -7.70
CA PHE A 73 -7.44 6.75 -7.19
C PHE A 73 -7.08 6.63 -5.70
N GLU A 74 -7.64 5.62 -5.06
CA GLU A 74 -7.22 5.08 -3.76
C GLU A 74 -7.42 3.57 -3.84
N ILE A 75 -6.33 2.83 -3.71
CA ILE A 75 -6.38 1.38 -3.55
C ILE A 75 -5.70 1.02 -2.25
N GLY A 76 -6.37 0.26 -1.40
CA GLY A 76 -5.79 -0.13 -0.13
C GLY A 76 -6.56 -1.21 0.55
N ARG A 77 -5.97 -1.70 1.63
CA ARG A 77 -6.47 -2.83 2.39
C ARG A 77 -6.48 -2.48 3.87
N ARG A 78 -7.58 -2.82 4.53
CA ARG A 78 -7.62 -2.87 6.00
C ARG A 78 -6.69 -3.97 6.49
N THR A 79 -5.91 -3.63 7.50
CA THR A 79 -4.99 -4.55 8.16
C THR A 79 -5.24 -4.54 9.66
N ASN A 80 -4.60 -5.45 10.38
CA ASN A 80 -4.60 -5.48 11.84
C ASN A 80 -3.25 -6.01 12.31
N VAL A 81 -2.19 -5.25 12.02
CA VAL A 81 -0.84 -5.68 12.33
C VAL A 81 -0.30 -4.90 13.51
N ILE A 82 0.10 -5.62 14.55
CA ILE A 82 0.82 -5.03 15.68
C ILE A 82 2.23 -4.70 15.21
N VAL A 83 2.66 -3.46 15.45
CA VAL A 83 4.03 -3.02 15.13
C VAL A 83 4.97 -3.51 16.24
N LEU A 84 5.17 -4.83 16.33
CA LEU A 84 6.13 -5.44 17.25
C LEU A 84 7.53 -5.27 16.69
N ALA A 85 8.44 -4.73 17.50
CA ALA A 85 9.90 -4.77 17.32
C ALA A 85 10.39 -4.82 15.85
N SER A 86 10.45 -3.67 15.19
CA SER A 86 11.19 -3.47 13.92
C SER A 86 10.71 -4.23 12.68
N PRO A 87 9.40 -4.24 12.34
CA PRO A 87 8.99 -4.81 11.07
C PRO A 87 9.36 -3.88 9.91
N TYR A 88 9.89 -4.44 8.84
CA TYR A 88 10.20 -3.72 7.61
C TYR A 88 9.08 -3.93 6.60
N LEU A 89 8.61 -2.84 6.00
CA LEU A 89 7.85 -2.92 4.77
C LEU A 89 8.81 -3.03 3.60
N SER A 90 8.54 -3.95 2.68
CA SER A 90 9.26 -4.01 1.40
C SER A 90 8.30 -4.08 0.23
N PHE A 91 8.67 -3.44 -0.87
CA PHE A 91 7.87 -3.44 -2.09
C PHE A 91 8.75 -3.26 -3.33
N ASP A 92 8.32 -3.89 -4.42
CA ASP A 92 8.97 -3.76 -5.72
C ASP A 92 8.22 -2.80 -6.61
N TRP A 93 8.94 -1.84 -7.18
CA TRP A 93 8.40 -0.83 -8.07
C TRP A 93 9.26 -0.64 -9.32
N GLN A 94 8.66 -0.06 -10.36
CA GLN A 94 9.35 0.38 -11.56
C GLN A 94 8.68 1.64 -12.11
N PHE A 95 9.47 2.55 -12.67
CA PHE A 95 8.97 3.69 -13.44
C PHE A 95 9.09 3.47 -14.94
N ASN A 96 8.11 3.98 -15.69
CA ASN A 96 8.34 4.30 -17.08
C ASN A 96 9.16 5.60 -17.22
N SER A 97 9.51 5.99 -18.46
CA SER A 97 10.37 7.14 -18.72
C SER A 97 9.78 8.51 -18.35
N HIS A 98 8.50 8.60 -17.98
CA HIS A 98 7.83 9.85 -17.67
C HIS A 98 7.53 10.00 -16.18
N ALA A 99 7.43 8.89 -15.44
CA ALA A 99 7.12 8.93 -14.02
C ALA A 99 8.25 9.55 -13.20
N GLN A 100 7.87 10.20 -12.10
CA GLN A 100 8.77 10.86 -11.16
C GLN A 100 8.52 10.37 -9.73
N PRO A 101 9.56 10.34 -8.87
CA PRO A 101 9.37 10.11 -7.44
C PRO A 101 8.37 11.10 -6.85
N GLY A 102 7.36 10.58 -6.16
CA GLY A 102 6.28 11.40 -5.60
C GLY A 102 5.04 11.49 -6.49
N ASP A 103 5.04 10.97 -7.73
CA ASP A 103 3.82 10.80 -8.54
C ASP A 103 2.76 9.96 -7.82
N VAL A 104 3.23 8.98 -7.05
CA VAL A 104 2.43 8.03 -6.30
C VAL A 104 3.05 7.87 -4.91
N GLU A 105 2.21 7.75 -3.90
CA GLU A 105 2.62 7.59 -2.51
C GLU A 105 2.02 6.31 -1.92
N LEU A 106 2.83 5.58 -1.15
CA LEU A 106 2.39 4.54 -0.23
C LEU A 106 1.77 5.22 0.99
N GLU A 107 0.59 4.79 1.38
CA GLU A 107 -0.18 5.33 2.49
C GLU A 107 -0.31 4.29 3.61
N LEU A 108 0.13 4.65 4.81
CA LEU A 108 0.12 3.82 6.00
C LEU A 108 -0.73 4.49 7.07
N GLY A 109 -1.81 3.82 7.48
CA GLY A 109 -2.69 4.30 8.54
C GLY A 109 -2.49 3.52 9.82
N PHE A 110 -2.25 4.25 10.90
CA PHE A 110 -2.04 3.70 12.23
C PHE A 110 -3.14 4.13 13.19
N ARG A 111 -3.45 3.25 14.14
CA ARG A 111 -4.38 3.51 15.22
C ARG A 111 -3.81 3.02 16.54
N LYS A 112 -3.97 3.81 17.60
CA LYS A 112 -3.65 3.43 18.97
C LYS A 112 -4.80 2.60 19.51
N GLN A 113 -4.51 1.34 19.83
CA GLN A 113 -5.52 0.36 20.21
C GLN A 113 -4.92 -0.72 21.11
N GLY A 114 -5.43 -0.86 22.33
CA GLY A 114 -4.97 -1.88 23.29
C GLY A 114 -5.34 -3.31 22.87
N GLN A 115 -4.64 -4.32 23.41
CA GLN A 115 -4.70 -5.74 23.00
C GLN A 115 -6.11 -6.35 22.83
N ASN A 116 -7.13 -5.86 23.54
CA ASN A 116 -8.49 -6.45 23.57
C ASN A 116 -9.59 -5.58 22.96
N SER A 117 -9.23 -4.49 22.28
CA SER A 117 -10.22 -3.53 21.77
C SER A 117 -10.55 -3.72 20.29
N TRP A 118 -9.98 -4.73 19.64
CA TRP A 118 -10.24 -5.05 18.24
C TRP A 118 -11.32 -6.12 18.12
N THR A 119 -12.27 -5.89 17.23
CA THR A 119 -13.31 -6.85 16.86
C THR A 119 -13.27 -7.11 15.36
N GLU A 120 -13.81 -8.24 14.90
CA GLU A 120 -13.93 -8.52 13.46
C GLU A 120 -14.74 -7.44 12.72
N GLY A 121 -15.64 -6.72 13.42
CA GLY A 121 -16.35 -5.54 12.90
C GLY A 121 -15.45 -4.32 12.59
N ASP A 122 -14.23 -4.25 13.13
CA ASP A 122 -13.21 -3.29 12.69
C ASP A 122 -12.68 -3.62 11.27
N LEU A 123 -12.90 -4.84 10.76
CA LEU A 123 -12.71 -5.19 9.36
C LEU A 123 -13.98 -4.89 8.56
N GLY A 124 -14.29 -3.60 8.43
CA GLY A 124 -15.44 -3.10 7.68
C GLY A 124 -15.12 -2.71 6.23
N LEU A 125 -16.11 -2.09 5.58
CA LEU A 125 -15.96 -1.50 4.24
C LEU A 125 -15.20 -0.17 4.31
N GLY A 126 -14.43 0.13 3.26
CA GLY A 126 -13.73 1.41 3.12
C GLY A 126 -12.54 1.60 4.05
N LYS A 127 -12.05 2.83 4.14
CA LYS A 127 -10.90 3.20 4.99
C LYS A 127 -11.29 3.21 6.48
N PRO A 128 -10.48 2.62 7.38
CA PRO A 128 -10.77 2.59 8.81
C PRO A 128 -10.51 3.96 9.46
N SER A 129 -10.92 4.12 10.73
CA SER A 129 -10.45 5.25 11.53
C SER A 129 -8.93 5.16 11.71
N ILE A 130 -8.24 6.27 11.44
CA ILE A 130 -6.79 6.38 11.47
C ILE A 130 -6.44 7.55 12.38
N ASP A 131 -5.60 7.30 13.38
CA ASP A 131 -5.10 8.34 14.29
C ASP A 131 -3.92 9.08 13.67
N GLN A 132 -3.06 8.34 12.95
CA GLN A 132 -1.91 8.88 12.25
C GLN A 132 -1.80 8.26 10.87
N LEU A 133 -1.81 9.13 9.85
CA LEU A 133 -1.54 8.76 8.48
C LEU A 133 -0.10 9.14 8.13
N VAL A 134 0.63 8.21 7.52
CA VAL A 134 1.96 8.45 6.97
C VAL A 134 1.90 8.18 5.49
N ARG A 135 2.45 9.09 4.68
CA ARG A 135 2.57 8.91 3.23
C ARG A 135 4.03 8.94 2.83
N ILE A 136 4.43 7.99 2.02
CA ILE A 136 5.81 7.76 1.60
C ILE A 136 5.83 7.81 0.08
N PRO A 137 6.52 8.78 -0.54
CA PRO A 137 6.73 8.80 -1.98
C PRO A 137 7.33 7.47 -2.45
N ILE A 138 6.70 6.83 -3.44
CA ILE A 138 7.27 5.66 -4.09
C ILE A 138 8.35 6.14 -5.05
N GLY A 139 9.51 5.51 -4.99
CA GLY A 139 10.59 5.71 -5.94
C GLY A 139 11.67 6.70 -5.50
N GLN A 140 12.82 6.61 -6.17
CA GLN A 140 14.01 7.40 -5.87
C GLN A 140 14.58 8.04 -7.13
N ARG A 141 15.14 9.27 -6.99
CA ARG A 141 15.68 10.05 -8.12
C ARG A 141 16.94 9.44 -8.75
N SER A 142 17.64 8.57 -8.04
CA SER A 142 18.91 7.97 -8.48
C SER A 142 18.74 6.70 -9.32
N VAL A 143 17.51 6.25 -9.56
CA VAL A 143 17.21 4.96 -10.20
C VAL A 143 17.03 5.12 -11.71
N GLN A 144 17.42 4.09 -12.47
CA GLN A 144 17.20 4.00 -13.91
C GLN A 144 15.77 3.56 -14.26
N TYR A 145 15.17 4.26 -15.22
CA TYR A 145 13.85 3.90 -15.77
C TYR A 145 13.85 2.49 -16.36
N GLY A 146 12.70 1.80 -16.24
CA GLY A 146 12.53 0.45 -16.78
C GLY A 146 13.24 -0.67 -16.01
N GLN A 147 13.87 -0.37 -14.87
CA GLN A 147 14.48 -1.38 -13.98
C GLN A 147 13.64 -1.55 -12.72
N TRP A 148 13.33 -2.79 -12.36
CA TRP A 148 12.67 -3.10 -11.09
C TRP A 148 13.59 -2.78 -9.91
N GLN A 149 13.07 -2.04 -8.96
CA GLN A 149 13.74 -1.73 -7.70
C GLN A 149 12.97 -2.29 -6.53
N ARG A 150 13.69 -2.60 -5.45
CA ARG A 150 13.10 -2.92 -4.15
C ARG A 150 13.37 -1.80 -3.17
N GLU A 151 12.33 -1.33 -2.51
CA GLU A 151 12.43 -0.40 -1.40
C GLU A 151 12.13 -1.07 -0.07
N TYR A 152 12.77 -0.57 0.98
CA TYR A 152 12.59 -1.00 2.36
C TYR A 152 12.26 0.19 3.23
N PHE A 153 11.30 0.01 4.13
CA PHE A 153 10.87 1.06 5.04
C PHE A 153 10.76 0.53 6.47
N ASP A 154 11.54 1.11 7.38
CA ASP A 154 11.56 0.75 8.80
C ASP A 154 10.38 1.39 9.55
N LEU A 155 9.39 0.56 9.90
CA LEU A 155 8.24 1.01 10.68
C LEU A 155 8.61 1.38 12.12
N SER A 156 9.71 0.87 12.68
CA SER A 156 10.13 1.23 14.04
C SER A 156 10.60 2.67 14.13
N THR A 157 11.19 3.21 13.07
CA THR A 157 11.59 4.62 13.01
C THR A 157 10.37 5.53 13.01
N LEU A 158 9.28 5.19 12.30
CA LEU A 158 8.01 5.91 12.42
C LEU A 158 7.44 5.80 13.82
N TYR A 159 7.43 4.59 14.37
CA TYR A 159 6.90 4.34 15.70
C TYR A 159 7.57 5.23 16.75
N ARG A 160 8.91 5.23 16.80
CA ARG A 160 9.70 6.06 17.72
C ARG A 160 9.44 7.55 17.54
N ARG A 161 9.10 7.99 16.33
CA ARG A 161 8.82 9.40 16.03
C ARG A 161 7.43 9.85 16.50
N TYR A 162 6.40 9.05 16.27
CA TYR A 162 5.02 9.45 16.50
C TYR A 162 4.45 8.97 17.85
N TRP A 163 4.97 7.88 18.40
CA TRP A 163 4.54 7.33 19.69
C TRP A 163 5.71 6.89 20.58
N PRO A 164 6.63 7.81 20.92
CA PRO A 164 7.83 7.46 21.71
C PRO A 164 7.51 6.82 23.06
N ASP A 165 6.40 7.23 23.70
CA ASP A 165 6.02 6.80 25.04
C ASP A 165 4.89 5.76 25.07
N THR A 166 4.40 5.33 23.90
CA THR A 166 3.38 4.28 23.86
C THR A 166 4.06 2.91 23.91
N PRO A 167 3.41 1.88 24.47
CA PRO A 167 3.88 0.50 24.32
C PRO A 167 3.72 -0.01 22.87
N ASN A 168 4.69 -0.78 22.38
CA ASN A 168 4.73 -1.23 20.97
C ASN A 168 3.56 -2.15 20.58
N ASP A 169 2.90 -2.76 21.56
CA ASP A 169 1.71 -3.59 21.37
C ASP A 169 0.39 -2.81 21.32
N GLN A 170 0.45 -1.48 21.51
CA GLN A 170 -0.71 -0.59 21.49
C GLN A 170 -0.82 0.25 20.21
N VAL A 171 0.09 0.12 19.24
CA VAL A 171 -0.04 0.78 17.93
C VAL A 171 -0.17 -0.29 16.86
N ARG A 172 -1.20 -0.14 16.02
CA ARG A 172 -1.51 -1.08 14.95
C ARG A 172 -1.45 -0.38 13.61
N LEU A 173 -0.81 -1.01 12.64
CA LEU A 173 -1.04 -0.71 11.23
C LEU A 173 -2.41 -1.27 10.87
N VAL A 174 -3.35 -0.38 10.58
CA VAL A 174 -4.76 -0.69 10.28
C VAL A 174 -5.11 -0.46 8.83
N TRP A 175 -4.25 0.25 8.09
CA TRP A 175 -4.45 0.55 6.69
C TRP A 175 -3.13 0.58 5.94
N ILE A 176 -3.14 -0.02 4.76
CA ILE A 176 -2.06 0.11 3.78
C ILE A 176 -2.68 0.35 2.41
N GLY A 177 -2.25 1.39 1.73
CA GLY A 177 -2.79 1.75 0.43
C GLY A 177 -1.82 2.50 -0.45
N VAL A 178 -2.25 2.79 -1.66
CA VAL A 178 -1.50 3.51 -2.68
C VAL A 178 -2.43 4.57 -3.26
N VAL A 179 -1.90 5.78 -3.37
CA VAL A 179 -2.65 6.99 -3.73
C VAL A 179 -1.79 7.90 -4.60
N PRO A 180 -2.38 8.78 -5.44
CA PRO A 180 -1.63 9.80 -6.14
C PRO A 180 -0.85 10.70 -5.18
N GLY A 181 0.29 11.16 -5.65
CA GLY A 181 1.09 12.18 -4.98
C GLY A 181 0.35 13.49 -4.79
N ARG A 182 0.80 14.29 -3.81
CA ARG A 182 0.28 15.65 -3.59
C ARG A 182 1.28 16.76 -3.88
N ASP A 183 2.56 16.42 -4.03
CA ASP A 183 3.64 17.41 -4.03
C ASP A 183 3.78 18.15 -5.37
N HIS A 184 3.32 17.55 -6.47
CA HIS A 184 3.32 18.17 -7.79
C HIS A 184 2.21 17.60 -8.67
N GLN A 185 1.98 18.27 -9.79
CA GLN A 185 1.11 17.74 -10.83
C GLN A 185 1.75 16.50 -11.46
N PRO A 186 0.99 15.41 -11.66
CA PRO A 186 1.55 14.22 -12.27
C PRO A 186 1.93 14.48 -13.74
N PRO A 187 3.07 13.94 -14.20
CA PRO A 187 3.51 14.07 -15.58
C PRO A 187 2.57 13.32 -16.52
N VAL A 188 2.38 13.87 -17.73
CA VAL A 188 1.59 13.20 -18.77
C VAL A 188 2.22 11.86 -19.09
N SER A 189 1.40 10.80 -19.11
CA SER A 189 1.82 9.43 -19.37
C SER A 189 2.79 8.85 -18.33
N GLY A 190 2.91 9.44 -17.13
CA GLY A 190 3.65 8.86 -16.03
C GLY A 190 2.99 7.59 -15.50
N ILE A 191 3.74 6.48 -15.47
CA ILE A 191 3.26 5.21 -14.92
C ILE A 191 4.24 4.71 -13.87
N THR A 192 3.72 4.48 -12.67
CA THR A 192 4.39 3.72 -11.62
C THR A 192 3.83 2.31 -11.60
N TYR A 193 4.70 1.30 -11.71
CA TYR A 193 4.33 -0.11 -11.57
C TYR A 193 4.67 -0.58 -10.16
N LEU A 194 3.76 -1.31 -9.51
CA LEU A 194 3.95 -1.89 -8.17
C LEU A 194 3.49 -3.35 -8.16
N THR A 195 4.29 -4.29 -7.67
CA THR A 195 3.89 -5.72 -7.67
C THR A 195 3.22 -6.14 -6.36
N HIS A 196 3.93 -6.00 -5.25
CA HIS A 196 3.51 -6.46 -3.94
C HIS A 196 4.02 -5.52 -2.86
N ILE A 197 3.39 -5.59 -1.69
CA ILE A 197 3.92 -5.03 -0.46
C ILE A 197 3.95 -6.14 0.57
N LEU A 198 5.14 -6.40 1.10
CA LEU A 198 5.41 -7.39 2.12
C LEU A 198 5.72 -6.68 3.44
N LEU A 199 5.37 -7.35 4.53
CA LEU A 199 5.80 -7.00 5.86
C LEU A 199 6.65 -8.15 6.41
N SER A 200 7.92 -7.84 6.64
CA SER A 200 8.94 -8.77 7.14
C SER A 200 9.28 -8.45 8.60
N ARG A 201 9.74 -9.45 9.36
CA ARG A 201 10.17 -9.32 10.76
C ARG A 201 11.68 -9.30 10.91
#